data_AF-A0AAD5BL14-F1
#
_entry.id   AF-A0AAD5BL14-F1
#
_cell.length_a   1.000
_cell.length_b   1.000
_cell.length_c   1.000
_cell.angle_alpha   90.00
_cell.angle_beta   90.00
_cell.angle_gamma   90.00
#
_symmetry.space_group_name_H-M   'P 1'
#
loop_
_entity.id
_entity.type
_entity.pdbx_description
1 polymer ?
#
loop_
_entity_poly.entity_id
_entity_poly.type
_entity_poly.pdbx_seq_one_letter_code
_entity_poly.pdbx_strand_id
1 'polypeptide(L)'
;VEGAFVQGVGFFMLEEYLTNSNGLVIADSTWTYKIPTIDTIPKQLNVHILNSGPHKNRVLSSKASGEPPLLLAASVHCATRAAIKEARNQLYSWKGLNDPDSFFQLDVPATMPVVKTLCGLDNVEFYLQSLLSKS
;
A
#
# COMPACT_ATOMS: atom_id res chain seq x y z
N VAL A 1 3.93 13.11 -13.43
CA VAL A 1 4.49 12.58 -12.16
C VAL A 1 3.37 12.21 -11.20
N GLU A 2 2.56 13.16 -10.73
CA GLU A 2 1.50 12.91 -9.75
C GLU A 2 0.45 11.91 -10.26
N GLY A 3 -0.07 12.08 -11.48
CA GLY A 3 -1.04 11.14 -12.04
C GLY A 3 -0.53 9.70 -12.13
N ALA A 4 0.71 9.52 -12.60
CA ALA A 4 1.36 8.21 -12.65
C ALA A 4 1.59 7.62 -11.25
N PHE A 5 1.99 8.44 -10.28
CA PHE A 5 2.12 8.02 -8.89
C PHE A 5 0.77 7.56 -8.31
N VAL A 6 -0.30 8.33 -8.49
CA VAL A 6 -1.65 7.99 -8.01
C VAL A 6 -2.17 6.72 -8.70
N GLN A 7 -1.94 6.55 -10.00
CA GLN A 7 -2.25 5.31 -10.71
C GLN A 7 -1.48 4.12 -10.11
N GLY A 8 -0.21 4.33 -9.74
CA GLY A 8 0.57 3.33 -9.02
C GLY A 8 -0.01 3.02 -7.63
N VAL A 9 -0.52 4.01 -6.90
CA VAL A 9 -1.20 3.78 -5.61
C VAL A 9 -2.40 2.88 -5.81
N GLY A 10 -3.19 3.12 -6.86
CA GLY A 10 -4.29 2.25 -7.27
C GLY A 10 -3.82 0.82 -7.50
N PHE A 11 -2.83 0.63 -8.37
CA PHE A 11 -2.24 -0.67 -8.68
C PHE A 11 -1.74 -1.43 -7.44
N PHE A 12 -1.05 -0.75 -6.52
CA PHE A 12 -0.43 -1.40 -5.37
C PHE A 12 -1.36 -1.61 -4.17
N MET A 13 -2.43 -0.82 -4.03
CA MET A 13 -3.20 -0.75 -2.78
C MET A 13 -4.71 -0.98 -2.93
N LEU A 14 -5.28 -0.81 -4.13
CA LEU A 14 -6.73 -0.66 -4.27
C LEU A 14 -7.35 -1.48 -5.40
N GLU A 15 -6.77 -1.42 -6.60
CA GLU A 15 -7.38 -1.91 -7.84
C GLU A 15 -7.30 -3.44 -7.92
N GLU A 16 -8.36 -4.13 -7.49
CA GLU A 16 -8.50 -5.59 -7.58
C GLU A 16 -9.14 -6.04 -8.90
N TYR A 17 -8.57 -7.09 -9.48
CA TYR A 17 -9.08 -7.75 -10.66
C TYR A 17 -9.66 -9.11 -10.29
N LEU A 18 -10.95 -9.14 -9.99
CA LEU A 18 -11.64 -10.37 -9.58
C LEU A 18 -12.10 -11.17 -10.80
N THR A 19 -11.87 -12.48 -10.75
CA THR A 19 -12.33 -13.45 -11.76
C THR A 19 -13.22 -14.52 -11.13
N ASN A 20 -14.22 -15.00 -11.86
CA ASN A 20 -15.02 -16.14 -11.43
C ASN A 20 -14.30 -17.49 -11.66
N SER A 21 -14.92 -18.60 -11.24
CA SER A 21 -14.41 -19.96 -11.41
C SER A 21 -14.14 -20.35 -12.87
N ASN A 22 -14.75 -19.64 -13.83
CA ASN A 22 -14.61 -19.88 -15.27
C ASN A 22 -13.52 -18.98 -15.89
N GLY A 23 -12.80 -18.18 -15.08
CA GLY A 23 -11.76 -17.25 -15.53
C GLY A 23 -12.28 -15.94 -16.14
N LEU A 24 -13.59 -15.67 -16.07
CA LEU A 24 -14.15 -14.41 -16.55
C LEU A 24 -14.05 -13.32 -15.48
N VAL A 25 -13.69 -12.12 -15.92
CA VAL A 25 -13.62 -10.91 -15.08
C VAL A 25 -15.02 -10.55 -14.58
N ILE A 26 -15.15 -10.34 -13.28
CA ILE A 26 -16.41 -9.89 -12.66
C ILE A 26 -16.33 -8.42 -12.20
N ALA A 27 -15.13 -7.82 -12.20
CA ALA A 27 -14.91 -6.40 -11.96
C ALA A 27 -15.13 -5.58 -13.26
N ASP A 28 -16.36 -5.58 -13.79
CA ASP A 28 -16.71 -5.02 -15.09
C ASP A 28 -17.32 -3.59 -15.04
N SER A 29 -17.44 -3.00 -13.85
CA SER A 29 -18.05 -1.68 -13.67
C SER A 29 -17.31 -0.85 -12.62
N THR A 30 -17.57 0.45 -12.60
CA THR A 30 -17.04 1.35 -11.55
C THR A 30 -17.58 1.04 -10.14
N TRP A 31 -18.63 0.20 -10.05
CA TRP A 31 -19.11 -0.32 -8.77
C TRP A 31 -18.25 -1.47 -8.25
N THR A 32 -17.69 -2.28 -9.14
CA THR A 32 -16.93 -3.49 -8.83
C THR A 32 -15.42 -3.34 -9.00
N TYR A 33 -14.97 -2.33 -9.74
CA TYR A 33 -13.57 -1.91 -9.87
C TYR A 33 -13.38 -0.49 -9.32
N LYS A 34 -12.52 -0.35 -8.31
CA LYS A 34 -12.32 0.92 -7.60
C LYS A 34 -10.97 1.53 -7.95
N ILE A 35 -10.99 2.59 -8.74
CA ILE A 35 -9.83 3.45 -8.96
C ILE A 35 -9.60 4.39 -7.77
N PRO A 36 -8.39 4.95 -7.61
CA PRO A 36 -8.12 5.99 -6.64
C PRO A 36 -9.07 7.17 -6.79
N THR A 37 -9.68 7.57 -5.68
CA THR A 37 -10.49 8.78 -5.53
C THR A 37 -9.77 9.80 -4.64
N ILE A 38 -10.38 10.99 -4.47
CA ILE A 38 -9.86 12.06 -3.61
C ILE A 38 -9.56 11.61 -2.17
N ASP A 39 -10.25 10.58 -1.67
CA ASP A 39 -10.07 10.06 -0.32
C ASP A 39 -8.87 9.09 -0.20
N THR A 40 -8.32 8.66 -1.33
CA THR A 40 -7.26 7.63 -1.39
C THR A 40 -5.88 8.18 -1.75
N ILE A 41 -5.81 9.43 -2.22
CA ILE A 41 -4.53 10.09 -2.51
C ILE A 41 -3.84 10.53 -1.21
N PRO A 42 -2.49 10.64 -1.19
CA PRO A 42 -1.80 11.17 -0.02
C PRO A 42 -2.29 12.56 0.33
N LYS A 43 -2.66 12.79 1.59
CA LYS A 43 -3.07 14.10 2.10
C LYS A 43 -2.02 15.18 1.84
N GLN A 44 -0.75 14.80 1.84
CA GLN A 44 0.37 15.65 1.46
C GLN A 44 1.25 14.92 0.46
N LEU A 45 1.39 15.47 -0.74
CA LEU A 45 2.26 14.98 -1.81
C LEU A 45 3.21 16.11 -2.22
N ASN A 46 4.50 15.97 -1.92
CA ASN A 46 5.51 16.95 -2.26
C ASN A 46 6.30 16.47 -3.49
N VAL A 47 6.26 17.23 -4.58
CA VAL A 47 6.94 16.88 -5.84
C VAL A 47 7.96 17.95 -6.20
N HIS A 48 9.20 17.53 -6.39
CA HIS A 48 10.29 18.40 -6.82
C HIS A 48 10.96 17.84 -8.07
N ILE A 49 11.19 18.70 -9.06
CA ILE A 49 11.89 18.33 -10.30
C ILE A 49 13.37 18.69 -10.12
N LEU A 50 14.24 17.68 -10.20
CA LEU A 50 15.68 17.89 -10.12
C LEU A 50 16.20 18.51 -11.43
N ASN A 51 16.83 19.68 -11.33
CA ASN A 51 17.63 20.21 -12.42
C ASN A 51 18.98 19.47 -12.48
N SER A 52 19.11 18.58 -13.47
CA SER A 52 20.30 17.75 -13.66
C SER A 52 21.30 18.31 -14.67
N GLY A 53 21.18 19.60 -15.02
CA GLY A 53 22.00 20.25 -16.04
C GLY A 53 21.64 19.84 -17.48
N PRO A 54 22.34 20.40 -18.48
CA PRO A 54 22.08 20.14 -19.89
C PRO A 54 22.48 18.72 -20.30
N HIS A 55 21.68 18.09 -21.17
CA HIS A 55 21.88 16.73 -21.67
C HIS A 55 22.00 16.74 -23.20
N LYS A 56 23.24 16.65 -23.70
CA LYS A 56 23.57 16.78 -25.14
C LYS A 56 22.92 15.73 -26.05
N ASN A 57 22.62 14.54 -25.52
CA ASN A 57 22.07 13.42 -26.29
C ASN A 57 20.53 13.33 -26.25
N ARG A 58 19.84 14.37 -25.75
CA ARG A 58 18.38 14.38 -25.59
C ARG A 58 17.79 15.60 -26.28
N VAL A 59 16.61 15.44 -26.87
CA VAL A 59 15.84 16.55 -27.44
C VAL A 59 15.58 17.58 -26.35
N LEU A 60 16.10 18.79 -26.54
CA LEU A 60 15.98 19.90 -25.58
C LEU A 60 16.42 19.54 -24.16
N SER A 61 17.37 18.60 -23.99
CA SER A 61 17.80 18.09 -22.68
C SER A 61 16.68 17.44 -21.83
N SER A 62 15.56 17.04 -22.44
CA SER A 62 14.37 16.49 -21.76
C SER A 62 14.51 15.01 -21.38
N LYS A 63 13.69 14.54 -20.43
CA LYS A 63 13.62 13.12 -20.01
C LYS A 63 12.17 12.66 -19.99
N ALA A 64 11.93 11.39 -20.36
CA ALA A 64 10.64 10.76 -20.22
C ALA A 64 10.24 10.69 -18.73
N SER A 65 8.98 11.03 -18.44
CA SER A 65 8.45 11.12 -17.07
C SER A 65 7.07 10.51 -16.89
N GLY A 66 6.52 9.88 -17.94
CA GLY A 66 5.20 9.25 -17.92
C GLY A 66 5.15 8.05 -16.98
N GLU A 67 5.89 7.00 -17.33
CA GLU A 67 5.89 5.71 -16.61
C GLU A 67 6.76 5.67 -15.35
N PRO A 68 7.97 6.26 -15.30
CA PRO A 68 8.87 6.08 -14.15
C PRO A 68 8.25 6.40 -12.77
N PRO A 69 7.41 7.44 -12.63
CA PRO A 69 6.78 7.75 -11.34
C PRO A 69 5.74 6.73 -10.86
N LEU A 70 5.22 5.85 -11.71
CA LEU A 70 4.24 4.83 -11.32
C LEU A 70 4.85 3.85 -10.32
N LEU A 71 6.07 3.38 -10.60
CA LEU A 71 6.78 2.45 -9.72
C LEU A 71 7.09 3.08 -8.34
N LEU A 72 7.20 4.41 -8.23
CA LEU A 72 7.44 5.07 -6.95
C LEU A 72 6.30 4.83 -5.95
N ALA A 73 5.09 4.50 -6.41
CA ALA A 73 3.99 4.15 -5.54
C ALA A 73 4.20 2.82 -4.77
N ALA A 74 5.15 1.97 -5.20
CA ALA A 74 5.58 0.81 -4.42
C ALA A 74 6.08 1.21 -3.01
N SER A 75 6.51 2.47 -2.83
CA SER A 75 6.82 3.03 -1.51
C SER A 75 5.65 2.95 -0.53
N VAL A 76 4.41 3.15 -1.00
CA VAL A 76 3.19 3.05 -0.17
C VAL A 76 2.97 1.60 0.25
N HIS A 77 3.11 0.66 -0.68
CA HIS A 77 3.04 -0.78 -0.37
C HIS A 77 4.08 -1.22 0.65
N CYS A 78 5.34 -0.78 0.48
CA CYS A 78 6.42 -1.04 1.43
C CYS A 78 6.14 -0.42 2.81
N ALA A 79 5.59 0.79 2.86
CA ALA A 79 5.19 1.43 4.11
C ALA A 79 4.08 0.65 4.81
N THR A 80 3.07 0.18 4.08
CA THR A 80 2.02 -0.69 4.63
C THR A 80 2.58 -2.00 5.17
N ARG A 81 3.50 -2.64 4.43
CA ARG A 81 4.19 -3.85 4.91
C ARG A 81 4.97 -3.60 6.20
N ALA A 82 5.67 -2.48 6.32
CA ALA A 82 6.36 -2.11 7.55
C ALA A 82 5.37 -1.88 8.71
N ALA A 83 4.24 -1.21 8.45
CA ALA A 83 3.20 -0.98 9.45
C ALA A 83 2.55 -2.29 9.95
N ILE A 84 2.27 -3.24 9.04
CA ILE A 84 1.75 -4.57 9.41
C ILE A 84 2.76 -5.30 10.31
N LYS A 85 4.05 -5.26 9.96
CA LYS A 85 5.11 -5.88 10.76
C LYS A 85 5.09 -5.35 12.20
N GLU A 86 5.05 -4.03 12.36
CA GLU A 86 5.00 -3.41 13.69
C GLU A 86 3.69 -3.71 14.44
N ALA A 87 2.55 -3.72 13.75
CA ALA A 87 1.27 -4.10 14.35
C ALA A 87 1.31 -5.53 14.91
N ARG A 88 1.93 -6.48 14.19
CA ARG A 88 2.12 -7.86 14.65
C ARG A 88 3.05 -7.92 15.86
N ASN A 89 4.19 -7.22 15.83
CA ASN A 89 5.13 -7.13 16.95
C ASN A 89 4.43 -6.64 18.23
N GLN A 90 3.60 -5.60 18.09
CA GLN A 90 2.84 -5.04 19.19
C GLN A 90 1.83 -6.04 19.76
N LEU A 91 1.11 -6.77 18.91
CA LEU A 91 0.19 -7.83 19.32
C LEU A 91 0.91 -8.94 20.10
N TYR A 92 2.07 -9.39 19.63
CA TYR A 92 2.87 -10.41 20.32
C TYR A 92 3.35 -9.93 21.69
N SER A 93 3.79 -8.66 21.78
CA SER A 93 4.16 -8.04 23.05
C SER A 93 3.01 -8.06 24.07
N TRP A 94 1.78 -7.77 23.64
CA TRP A 94 0.60 -7.83 24.52
C TRP A 94 0.25 -9.27 24.94
N LYS A 95 0.52 -10.26 24.09
CA LYS A 95 0.29 -11.68 24.40
C LYS A 95 1.40 -12.32 25.25
N GLY A 96 2.53 -11.62 25.46
CA GLY A 96 3.69 -12.19 26.15
C GLY A 96 4.34 -13.35 25.40
N LEU A 97 4.19 -13.40 24.07
CA LEU A 97 4.76 -14.42 23.20
C LEU A 97 5.99 -13.87 22.48
N ASN A 98 7.03 -14.71 22.32
CA ASN A 98 8.17 -14.39 21.45
C ASN A 98 7.87 -14.84 20.02
N ASP A 99 8.15 -13.96 19.06
CA ASP A 99 7.91 -14.19 17.64
C ASP A 99 8.94 -15.18 17.06
N PRO A 100 8.54 -16.38 16.57
CA PRO A 100 9.50 -17.33 16.03
C PRO A 100 9.93 -16.98 14.59
N ASP A 101 9.10 -16.27 13.81
CA ASP A 101 9.41 -15.87 12.43
C ASP A 101 8.30 -14.94 11.87
N SER A 102 8.40 -13.62 12.07
CA SER A 102 7.44 -12.63 11.50
C SER A 102 7.57 -12.42 10.00
N PHE A 103 8.02 -13.44 9.27
CA PHE A 103 7.93 -13.41 7.82
C PHE A 103 6.47 -13.55 7.40
N PHE A 104 5.96 -12.55 6.69
CA PHE A 104 4.68 -12.62 6.01
C PHE A 104 4.83 -12.05 4.60
N GLN A 105 4.04 -12.61 3.69
CA GLN A 105 3.89 -12.13 2.33
C GLN A 105 2.73 -11.15 2.27
N LEU A 106 2.95 -10.00 1.64
CA LEU A 106 1.91 -9.04 1.30
C LEU A 106 1.86 -8.98 -0.22
N ASP A 107 0.78 -9.53 -0.77
CA ASP A 107 0.54 -9.54 -2.20
C ASP A 107 -0.02 -8.20 -2.68
N VAL A 108 0.10 -7.98 -3.99
CA VAL A 108 -0.43 -6.80 -4.67
C VAL A 108 -1.74 -7.17 -5.36
N PRO A 109 -2.80 -6.37 -5.21
CA PRO A 109 -2.91 -5.17 -4.37
C PRO A 109 -3.05 -5.48 -2.87
N ALA A 110 -2.45 -4.64 -2.03
CA ALA A 110 -2.56 -4.72 -0.58
C ALA A 110 -3.88 -4.10 -0.08
N THR A 111 -5.00 -4.76 -0.36
CA THR A 111 -6.33 -4.24 -0.03
C THR A 111 -6.63 -4.26 1.45
N MET A 112 -7.57 -3.40 1.88
CA MET A 112 -7.97 -3.27 3.29
C MET A 112 -8.29 -4.61 3.96
N PRO A 113 -9.06 -5.55 3.35
CA PRO A 113 -9.32 -6.86 3.95
C PRO A 113 -8.05 -7.69 4.20
N VAL A 114 -7.12 -7.68 3.24
CA VAL A 114 -5.83 -8.39 3.34
C VAL A 114 -4.97 -7.77 4.45
N VAL A 115 -4.81 -6.45 4.45
CA VAL A 115 -4.06 -5.72 5.48
C VAL A 115 -4.63 -5.98 6.87
N LYS A 116 -5.97 -5.90 7.03
CA LYS A 116 -6.65 -6.16 8.31
C LYS A 116 -6.39 -7.58 8.80
N THR A 117 -6.48 -8.57 7.91
CA THR A 117 -6.22 -9.98 8.26
C THR A 117 -4.77 -10.18 8.72
N LEU A 118 -3.80 -9.56 8.03
CA LEU A 118 -2.37 -9.70 8.35
C LEU A 118 -1.96 -9.00 9.65
N CYS A 119 -2.61 -7.89 10.00
CA CYS A 119 -2.44 -7.19 11.28
C CYS A 119 -3.00 -7.98 12.47
N GLY A 120 -3.96 -8.88 12.23
CA GLY A 120 -4.72 -9.60 13.25
C GLY A 120 -6.15 -9.08 13.38
N LEU A 121 -7.06 -9.94 13.85
CA LEU A 121 -8.47 -9.59 14.06
C LEU A 121 -8.77 -9.18 15.51
N ASP A 122 -7.97 -9.66 16.46
CA ASP A 122 -8.23 -9.51 17.91
C ASP A 122 -7.49 -8.31 18.53
N ASN A 123 -6.88 -7.47 17.70
CA ASN A 123 -5.95 -6.42 18.11
C ASN A 123 -6.61 -5.46 19.11
N VAL A 124 -7.89 -5.14 18.86
CA VAL A 124 -8.69 -4.25 19.69
C VAL A 124 -8.96 -4.89 21.06
N GLU A 125 -9.27 -6.19 21.09
CA GLU A 125 -9.53 -6.90 22.33
C GLU A 125 -8.28 -6.95 23.21
N PHE A 126 -7.13 -7.37 22.65
CA PHE A 126 -5.87 -7.40 23.39
C PHE A 126 -5.42 -6.00 23.83
N TYR A 127 -5.67 -4.97 23.00
CA TYR A 127 -5.40 -3.59 23.39
C TYR A 127 -6.21 -3.20 24.63
N LEU A 128 -7.53 -3.45 24.63
CA LEU A 128 -8.41 -3.14 25.76
C LEU A 128 -8.02 -3.93 27.02
N GLN A 129 -7.70 -5.22 26.89
CA GLN A 129 -7.20 -6.04 28.01
C GLN A 129 -5.90 -5.48 28.59
N SER A 130 -4.98 -5.00 27.74
CA SER A 130 -3.71 -4.40 28.17
C SER A 130 -3.87 -3.05 28.90
N LEU A 131 -4.96 -2.33 28.63
CA LEU A 131 -5.30 -1.10 29.35
C LEU A 131 -5.89 -1.41 30.72
N LEU A 132 -6.80 -2.39 30.78
CA LEU A 132 -7.44 -2.83 32.02
C LEU A 132 -6.42 -3.43 33.01
N SER A 133 -5.40 -4.13 32.53
CA SER A 133 -4.35 -4.69 33.39
C SER A 133 -3.37 -3.66 33.99
N LYS A 134 -3.42 -2.41 33.53
CA LYS A 134 -2.59 -1.30 34.03
C LYS A 134 -3.31 -0.38 35.02
N SER A 135 -4.63 -0.53 35.19
CA SER A 135 -5.44 0.23 36.16
C SER A 135 -5.58 -0.51 37.48
#